data_AF-A0A8H9HSI4-F1
#
_entry.id   AF-A0A8H9HSI4-F1
#
_cell.length_a   1.000
_cell.length_b   1.000
_cell.length_c   1.000
_cell.angle_alpha   90.00
_cell.angle_beta   90.00
_cell.angle_gamma   90.00
#
_symmetry.space_group_name_H-M   'P 1'
#
loop_
_entity.id
_entity.type
_entity.pdbx_description
1 polymer ?
#
loop_
_entity_poly.entity_id
_entity_poly.type
_entity_poly.pdbx_seq_one_letter_code
_entity_poly.pdbx_strand_id
1 'polypeptide(L)' 'MAEVLAYFSETTEEYVRRRHGELQARGLTNERIFARLAEELPARRVAAPELSARQLRRIVYG' A
#
# COMPACT_ATOMS: atom_id res chain seq x y z
N MET A 1 19.56 9.29 21.68
CA MET A 1 18.24 9.80 21.25
C MET A 1 18.11 9.52 19.75
N ALA A 2 17.61 8.33 19.39
CA ALA A 2 17.61 7.80 18.02
C ALA A 2 16.18 7.76 17.45
N GLU A 3 15.49 8.91 17.48
CA GLU A 3 14.10 9.06 17.00
C GLU A 3 13.98 9.42 15.51
N VAL A 4 15.04 9.23 14.70
CA VAL A 4 15.07 9.75 13.32
C VAL A 4 14.87 8.67 12.24
N LEU A 5 15.04 7.39 12.57
CA LEU A 5 14.94 6.32 11.56
C LEU A 5 13.51 5.76 11.37
N ALA A 6 12.63 5.87 12.37
CA ALA A 6 11.24 5.42 12.25
C ALA A 6 10.34 6.40 11.48
N TYR A 7 10.82 7.62 11.18
CA TYR A 7 10.06 8.64 10.45
C TYR A 7 10.17 8.50 8.91
N PHE A 8 11.08 7.66 8.40
CA PHE A 8 11.34 7.55 6.95
C PHE A 8 10.95 6.22 6.30
N SER A 9 10.47 5.21 7.06
CA SER A 9 9.85 4.04 6.44
C SER A 9 8.33 4.23 6.41
N GLU A 10 7.81 4.73 5.29
CA GLU A 10 6.39 4.62 4.97
C GLU A 10 5.94 3.18 5.24
N THR A 11 4.99 3.00 6.15
CA THR A 11 4.47 1.67 6.47
C THR A 11 3.73 1.09 5.26
N THR A 12 3.58 -0.23 5.22
CA THR A 12 2.80 -0.90 4.18
C THR A 12 1.39 -0.32 4.07
N GLU A 13 0.78 0.05 5.19
CA GLU A 13 -0.58 0.60 5.23
C GLU A 13 -0.66 2.02 4.67
N GLU A 14 0.29 2.89 5.04
CA GLU A 14 0.38 4.27 4.52
C GLU A 14 0.61 4.27 3.01
N TYR A 15 1.49 3.40 2.53
CA TYR A 15 1.71 3.23 1.10
C TYR A 15 0.45 2.78 0.37
N VAL A 16 -0.24 1.76 0.89
CA VAL A 16 -1.46 1.23 0.27
C VAL A 16 -2.51 2.33 0.17
N ARG A 17 -2.70 3.14 1.22
CA ARG A 17 -3.67 4.26 1.21
C ARG A 17 -3.28 5.35 0.21
N ARG A 18 -2.03 5.83 0.25
CA ARG A 18 -1.55 6.86 -0.68
C ARG A 18 -1.64 6.40 -2.13
N ARG A 19 -1.16 5.18 -2.41
CA ARG A 19 -1.10 4.64 -3.76
C ARG A 19 -2.48 4.30 -4.30
N HIS A 20 -3.40 3.83 -3.44
CA HIS A 20 -4.82 3.68 -3.80
C HIS A 20 -5.42 5.02 -4.24
N GLY A 21 -5.26 6.08 -3.45
CA GLY A 21 -5.76 7.41 -3.78
C GLY A 21 -5.18 7.97 -5.09
N GLU A 22 -3.89 7.78 -5.33
CA GLU A 22 -3.24 8.19 -6.59
C GLU A 22 -3.81 7.46 -7.82
N LEU A 23 -4.09 6.16 -7.70
CA LEU A 23 -4.66 5.37 -8.79
C LEU A 23 -6.16 5.65 -8.98
N GLN A 24 -6.88 5.91 -7.89
CA GLN A 24 -8.28 6.33 -7.94
C GLN A 24 -8.42 7.70 -8.61
N ALA A 25 -7.54 8.65 -8.31
CA ALA A 25 -7.50 9.96 -8.96
C ALA A 25 -7.21 9.87 -10.47
N ARG A 26 -6.54 8.80 -10.92
CA ARG A 26 -6.33 8.48 -12.34
C ARG A 26 -7.53 7.78 -12.99
N GLY A 27 -8.61 7.54 -12.26
CA GLY A 27 -9.82 6.90 -12.75
C GLY A 27 -9.78 5.37 -12.80
N LEU A 28 -8.83 4.71 -12.12
CA LEU A 28 -8.81 3.26 -12.06
C LEU A 28 -9.93 2.73 -11.15
N THR A 29 -10.51 1.59 -11.52
CA THR A 29 -11.48 0.88 -10.67
C THR A 29 -10.79 0.24 -9.48
N ASN A 30 -11.49 0.15 -8.35
CA ASN A 30 -10.96 -0.47 -7.12
C ASN A 30 -10.36 -1.86 -7.36
N GLU A 31 -10.99 -2.68 -8.19
CA GLU A 31 -10.50 -4.02 -8.52
C GLU A 31 -9.13 -3.99 -9.20
N ARG A 32 -8.95 -3.10 -10.19
CA ARG A 32 -7.66 -2.89 -10.86
C ARG A 32 -6.60 -2.28 -9.93
N ILE A 33 -7.02 -1.40 -9.03
CA ILE A 33 -6.13 -0.81 -8.03
C ILE A 33 -5.58 -1.88 -7.10
N PHE A 34 -6.45 -2.73 -6.54
CA PHE A 34 -6.03 -3.78 -5.61
C PHE A 34 -5.18 -4.86 -6.29
N ALA A 35 -5.49 -5.23 -7.54
CA ALA A 35 -4.63 -6.13 -8.31
C ALA A 35 -3.22 -5.55 -8.49
N ARG A 36 -3.14 -4.27 -8.88
CA ARG A 36 -1.86 -3.58 -9.06
C ARG A 36 -1.06 -3.43 -7.77
N LEU A 37 -1.73 -3.11 -6.66
CA LEU A 37 -1.08 -3.02 -5.34
C LEU A 37 -0.53 -4.38 -4.88
N ALA A 38 -1.26 -5.47 -5.15
CA ALA A 38 -0.80 -6.82 -4.82
C ALA A 38 0.45 -7.22 -5.63
N GLU A 39 0.62 -6.70 -6.85
CA GLU A 39 1.84 -6.86 -7.65
C GLU A 39 2.98 -5.91 -7.22
N GLU A 40 2.64 -4.66 -6.84
CA GLU A 40 3.62 -3.64 -6.45
C GLU A 40 4.24 -3.91 -5.05
N LEU A 41 3.49 -4.53 -4.12
CA LEU A 41 3.95 -4.77 -2.75
C LEU A 41 5.13 -5.76 -2.62
N PRO A 42 5.12 -6.95 -3.26
CA PRO A 42 6.25 -7.89 -3.21
C PRO A 42 7.53 -7.32 -3.83
N ALA A 43 7.40 -6.39 -4.79
CA ALA A 43 8.54 -5.71 -5.39
C ALA A 43 9.23 -4.73 -4.42
N ARG A 44 8.57 -4.34 -3.32
CA ARG A 44 9.17 -3.50 -2.27
C ARG A 44 10.07 -4.36 -1.38
N ARG A 45 11.38 -4.20 -1.54
CA ARG A 45 12.45 -4.91 -0.80
C ARG A 45 12.48 -4.67 0.72
N VAL A 46 11.58 -3.86 1.27
CA VAL A 46 11.61 -3.44 2.68
C VAL A 46 10.25 -3.75 3.31
N ALA A 47 10.15 -4.94 3.90
CA ALA A 47 9.15 -5.33 4.89
C ALA A 47 7.65 -5.34 4.51
N ALA A 48 7.27 -5.36 3.23
CA ALA A 48 5.87 -5.60 2.87
C ALA A 48 5.58 -7.11 2.82
N PRO A 49 4.74 -7.66 3.72
CA PRO A 49 4.22 -9.01 3.54
C PRO A 49 3.42 -9.09 2.24
N GLU A 50 3.36 -10.28 1.63
CA GLU A 50 2.47 -10.52 0.50
C GLU A 50 1.01 -10.35 0.96
N LEU A 51 0.41 -9.20 0.63
CA LEU A 51 -0.96 -8.90 0.99
C LEU A 51 -1.92 -9.33 -0.12
N SER A 52 -2.89 -10.15 0.24
CA SER A 52 -4.02 -10.49 -0.63
C SER A 52 -4.91 -9.28 -0.86
N ALA A 53 -5.64 -9.25 -1.99
CA ALA A 53 -6.60 -8.19 -2.31
C ALA A 53 -7.62 -7.92 -1.18
N ARG A 54 -7.98 -8.96 -0.43
CA ARG A 54 -8.88 -8.86 0.74
C ARG A 54 -8.25 -8.10 1.92
N GLN A 55 -6.95 -8.30 2.16
CA GLN A 55 -6.20 -7.57 3.19
C GLN A 55 -6.01 -6.10 2.77
N LEU A 56 -5.73 -5.84 1.50
CA LEU A 56 -5.64 -4.48 0.96
C LEU A 56 -6.94 -3.69 1.13
N ARG A 57 -8.09 -4.31 0.82
CA ARG A 57 -9.41 -3.70 1.07
C ARG A 57 -9.60 -3.34 2.54
N ARG A 58 -9.14 -4.18 3.47
CA ARG A 58 -9.26 -3.92 4.90
C ARG A 58 -8.38 -2.74 5.35
N ILE A 59 -7.22 -2.53 4.74
CA ILE A 59 -6.35 -1.39 5.05
C ILE A 59 -6.95 -0.06 4.58
N VAL A 60 -7.64 -0.08 3.44
CA VAL A 60 -8.24 1.12 2.82
C VAL A 60 -9.60 1.46 3.45
N TYR A 61 -10.43 0.46 3.74
CA TYR A 61 -11.82 0.66 4.20
C TYR A 61 -12.08 0.27 5.66
N GLY A 62 -11.14 -0.43 6.30
CA GLY A 62 -11.26 -0.88 7.69
C GLY A 62 -10.65 0.08 8.69
#